data_AF-A0A2V9Z242-F1
#
_entry.id   AF-A0A2V9Z242-F1
#
_cell.length_a   1.000
_cell.length_b   1.000
_cell.length_c   1.000
_cell.angle_alpha   90.00
_cell.angle_beta   90.00
_cell.angle_gamma   90.00
#
_symmetry.space_group_name_H-M   'P 1'
#
loop_
_entity.id
_entity.type
_entity.pdbx_description
1 polymer ?
#
loop_
_entity_poly.entity_id
_entity_poly.type
_entity_poly.pdbx_seq_one_letter_code
_entity_poly.pdbx_strand_id
1 'polypeptide(L)' 'VAHVGDVVRIEETRPLSKLKRWRLTDVIQRAALVPAHADEPAEQEAKQG' A
#
# COMPACT_ATOMS: atom_id res chain seq x y z
N VAL A 1 6.72 -1.35 1.62
CA VAL A 1 5.43 -0.94 1.01
C VAL A 1 4.31 -1.51 1.87
N ALA A 2 3.30 -0.70 2.19
CA ALA A 2 2.11 -1.10 2.94
C ALA A 2 0.88 -0.98 2.04
N HIS A 3 -0.12 -1.83 2.25
CA HIS A 3 -1.36 -1.92 1.47
C HIS A 3 -2.56 -1.48 2.31
N VAL A 4 -3.69 -1.28 1.63
CA VAL A 4 -4.95 -0.96 2.31
C VAL A 4 -5.36 -2.15 3.19
N GLY A 5 -5.71 -1.85 4.45
CA GLY A 5 -6.08 -2.85 5.45
C GLY A 5 -4.91 -3.34 6.31
N ASP A 6 -3.66 -2.98 5.99
CA ASP A 6 -2.53 -3.29 6.86
C ASP A 6 -2.61 -2.50 8.17
N VAL A 7 -2.34 -3.16 9.29
CA VAL A 7 -2.13 -2.49 10.58
C VAL A 7 -0.66 -2.08 10.63
N VAL A 8 -0.45 -0.77 10.68
CA VAL A 8 0.89 -0.18 10.60
C VAL A 8 1.25 0.61 11.85
N ARG A 9 2.55 0.63 12.16
CA ARG A 9 3.13 1.55 13.14
C ARG A 9 3.57 2.83 12.45
N ILE A 10 3.21 3.96 13.04
CA ILE A 10 3.62 5.29 12.57
C ILE A 10 4.35 6.04 13.69
N GLU A 11 5.26 6.92 13.31
CA GLU A 11 5.98 7.84 14.19
C GLU A 11 5.67 9.29 13.83
N GLU A 12 5.67 10.17 14.83
CA GLU A 12 5.58 11.61 14.58
C GLU A 12 6.88 12.10 13.92
N THR A 13 6.74 13.00 12.95
CA THR A 13 7.88 13.61 12.25
C THR A 13 7.66 15.11 12.06
N ARG A 14 8.71 15.82 11.62
CA ARG A 14 8.59 17.22 11.19
C ARG A 14 7.47 17.36 10.16
N PRO A 15 6.78 18.51 10.09
CA PRO A 15 5.62 18.68 9.21
C PRO A 15 5.97 18.33 7.75
N LEU A 16 5.29 17.32 7.20
CA LEU A 16 5.45 16.91 5.80
C LEU A 16 4.52 17.69 4.87
N SER A 17 3.41 18.22 5.41
CA SER A 17 2.44 19.05 4.73
C SER A 17 1.62 19.83 5.76
N LYS A 18 0.54 20.49 5.31
CA LYS A 18 -0.38 21.24 6.18
C LYS A 18 -0.96 20.38 7.31
N LEU A 19 -1.19 19.08 7.07
CA LEU A 19 -1.82 18.15 8.02
C LEU A 19 -0.98 16.91 8.37
N LYS A 20 -0.10 16.45 7.47
CA LYS A 20 0.68 15.22 7.71
C LYS A 20 1.92 15.50 8.55
N ARG A 21 2.01 14.83 9.71
CA ARG A 21 3.16 14.82 10.63
C ARG A 21 3.54 13.39 11.03
N TRP A 22 3.25 12.42 10.17
CA TRP A 22 3.39 11.00 10.51
C TRP A 22 4.20 10.31 9.42
N ARG A 23 5.09 9.40 9.83
CA ARG A 23 5.87 8.55 8.94
C ARG A 23 5.63 7.08 9.28
N LEU A 24 5.48 6.27 8.24
CA LEU A 24 5.37 4.81 8.36
C LEU A 24 6.71 4.25 8.85
N THR A 25 6.70 3.53 9.97
CA THR A 25 7.90 2.87 10.50
C THR A 25 7.90 1.37 10.25
N ASP A 26 6.75 0.71 10.43
CA ASP A 26 6.68 -0.75 10.37
C ASP A 26 5.27 -1.25 10.05
N VAL A 27 5.17 -2.47 9.51
CA VAL A 27 3.88 -3.13 9.26
C VAL A 27 3.71 -4.22 10.32
N ILE A 28 2.83 -3.98 11.29
CA ILE A 28 2.60 -4.88 12.43
C ILE A 28 1.81 -6.12 11.98
N GLN A 29 0.78 -5.92 11.17
CA GLN A 29 -0.03 -6.99 10.63
C GLN A 29 -0.38 -6.68 9.18
N ARG A 30 -0.09 -7.64 8.30
CA ARG A 30 -0.53 -7.58 6.91
C ARG A 30 -1.99 -7.99 6.85
N ALA A 31 -2.79 -7.27 6.08
CA ALA A 31 -4.12 -7.71 5.77
C ALA A 31 -4.06 -9.11 5.15
N ALA A 32 -4.90 -10.03 5.64
CA ALA A 32 -5.14 -11.27 4.93
C ALA A 32 -5.72 -10.86 3.57
N LEU A 33 -4.97 -11.12 2.50
CA LEU A 33 -5.33 -10.74 1.13
C LEU A 33 -6.79 -11.13 0.85
N VAL A 34 -7.70 -10.16 0.90
CA VAL A 34 -8.86 -10.18 0.03
C VAL A 34 -8.35 -9.57 -1.26
N PRO A 35 -8.26 -10.33 -2.36
CA PRO A 35 -7.79 -9.81 -3.63
C PRO A 35 -8.83 -8.80 -4.13
N ALA A 36 -8.60 -7.53 -3.83
CA ALA A 36 -9.44 -6.43 -4.28
C ALA A 36 -8.55 -5.30 -4.81
N HIS A 37 -7.73 -5.66 -5.80
CA HIS A 37 -7.52 -4.79 -6.95
C HIS A 37 -7.76 -5.63 -8.21
N ALA A 38 -9.06 -5.87 -8.47
CA ALA A 38 -9.57 -6.10 -9.80
C ALA A 38 -9.73 -4.74 -10.51
N ASP A 39 -8.66 -3.95 -10.54
CA ASP A 39 -8.53 -2.84 -11.48
C ASP A 39 -7.66 -3.36 -12.63
N GLU A 40 -8.18 -4.34 -13.37
CA GLU A 40 -7.68 -4.62 -14.72
C GLU A 40 -8.47 -3.74 -15.69
N PRO A 41 -7.77 -3.08 -16.62
CA PRO A 41 -7.79 -3.69 -17.94
C PRO A 41 -6.41 -3.76 -18.62
N ALA A 42 -6.16 -4.95 -19.19
CA ALA A 42 -5.47 -5.24 -20.45
C ALA A 42 -4.04 -4.71 -20.69
N GLU A 43 -3.06 -5.62 -20.68
CA GLU A 43 -2.19 -5.89 -21.84
C GLU A 43 -1.26 -7.08 -21.48
N GLN A 44 -1.72 -8.31 -21.71
CA GLN A 44 -0.88 -9.50 -21.62
C GLN A 44 -1.34 -10.54 -22.66
N GLU A 45 -1.07 -10.32 -23.95
CA GLU A 45 -0.89 -11.45 -24.88
C GLU A 45 -0.09 -11.02 -26.12
N ALA A 46 1.23 -11.20 -26.08
CA ALA A 46 2.04 -11.32 -27.30
C ALA A 46 3.40 -11.95 -27.01
N LYS A 47 3.45 -13.21 -26.52
CA LYS A 47 4.54 -14.17 -26.79
C LYS A 47 4.07 -15.61 -26.61
N GLN A 48 3.37 -16.14 -27.62
CA GLN A 48 3.43 -17.56 -27.95
C GLN A 48 3.34 -17.69 -29.48
N GLY A 49 4.51 -17.80 -30.11
CA GLY A 49 4.71 -18.03 -31.53
C GLY A 49 6.16 -18.39 -31.76
#